data_AF-A0A355H0H7-F1
#
_entry.id   AF-A0A355H0H7-F1
#
_cell.length_a   1.000
_cell.length_b   1.000
_cell.length_c   1.000
_cell.angle_alpha   90.00
_cell.angle_beta   90.00
_cell.angle_gamma   90.00
#
_symmetry.space_group_name_H-M   'P 1'
#
loop_
_entity.id
_entity.type
_entity.pdbx_description
1 polymer ?
#
loop_
_entity_poly.entity_id
_entity_poly.type
_entity_poly.pdbx_seq_one_letter_code
_entity_poly.pdbx_strand_id
1 'polypeptide(L)'
;MRTIHVLSITGLDEAKLSQFFLGELKKIRSTPPDPKEPGKYRDFHILTRSCATIIRDGFQALGFANVRGVFPRDLFVSMAYFFLKQLRQPNIQASLHTLPQLIVPEAAPSAMPPLLNPRNRFRFRTLRKNIMPDTSGIYG
;
A
#
# COMPACT_ATOMS: atom_id res chain seq x y z
N MET A 1 -12.43 2.82 12.65
CA MET A 1 -11.69 2.70 11.38
C MET A 1 -10.37 3.46 11.50
N ARG A 2 -9.21 2.89 11.17
CA ARG A 2 -7.89 3.57 11.33
C ARG A 2 -7.73 4.81 10.45
N THR A 3 -6.84 5.72 10.84
CA THR A 3 -6.36 6.80 9.95
C THR A 3 -5.79 6.17 8.68
N ILE A 4 -6.25 6.66 7.53
CA ILE A 4 -5.84 6.14 6.23
C ILE A 4 -4.82 7.09 5.63
N HIS A 5 -3.64 6.58 5.34
CA HIS A 5 -2.66 7.28 4.53
C HIS A 5 -2.93 6.97 3.06
N VAL A 6 -3.14 8.01 2.27
CA VAL A 6 -3.49 7.89 0.86
C VAL A 6 -2.35 8.47 0.03
N LEU A 7 -1.90 7.67 -0.93
CA LEU A 7 -1.01 8.10 -2.01
C LEU A 7 -1.86 8.19 -3.26
N SER A 8 -2.13 9.40 -3.73
CA SER A 8 -2.78 9.63 -5.01
C SER A 8 -1.71 9.69 -6.10
N ILE A 9 -1.92 8.99 -7.20
CA ILE A 9 -1.01 8.97 -8.34
C ILE A 9 -1.86 9.16 -9.59
N THR A 10 -1.50 10.12 -10.43
CA THR A 10 -2.17 10.39 -11.71
C THR A 10 -1.18 10.24 -12.86
N GLY A 11 -1.70 9.97 -14.07
CA GLY A 11 -0.88 9.77 -15.26
C GLY A 11 -0.32 8.35 -15.45
N LEU A 12 -0.87 7.37 -14.74
CA LEU A 12 -0.57 5.96 -14.94
C LEU A 12 -1.41 5.39 -16.09
N ASP A 13 -0.93 4.30 -16.71
CA ASP A 13 -1.75 3.48 -17.61
C ASP A 13 -2.76 2.66 -16.77
N GLU A 14 -3.90 3.28 -16.52
CA GLU A 14 -4.98 2.71 -15.72
C GLU A 14 -5.57 1.46 -16.35
N ALA A 15 -5.63 1.38 -17.69
CA ALA A 15 -6.17 0.24 -18.41
C ALA A 15 -5.31 -1.00 -18.15
N LYS A 16 -3.99 -0.89 -18.31
CA LYS A 16 -3.05 -1.99 -18.05
C LYS A 16 -3.05 -2.40 -16.57
N LEU A 17 -3.08 -1.43 -15.65
CA LEU A 17 -3.12 -1.70 -14.21
C LEU A 17 -4.43 -2.40 -13.80
N SER A 18 -5.57 -1.91 -14.30
CA SER A 18 -6.89 -2.49 -14.05
C SER A 18 -6.98 -3.91 -14.60
N GLN A 19 -6.51 -4.14 -15.83
CA GLN A 19 -6.49 -5.47 -16.44
C GLN A 19 -5.67 -6.46 -15.60
N PHE A 20 -4.52 -6.04 -15.08
CA PHE A 20 -3.70 -6.86 -14.20
C PHE A 20 -4.48 -7.27 -12.93
N PHE A 21 -5.07 -6.31 -12.22
CA PHE A 21 -5.79 -6.59 -10.98
C PHE A 21 -7.08 -7.39 -11.19
N LEU A 22 -7.81 -7.13 -12.27
CA LEU A 22 -8.96 -7.94 -12.66
C LEU A 22 -8.54 -9.39 -12.96
N GLY A 23 -7.36 -9.58 -13.57
CA GLY A 23 -6.76 -10.90 -13.76
C GLY A 23 -6.50 -11.62 -12.45
N GLU A 24 -5.87 -10.94 -11.46
CA GLU A 24 -5.64 -11.54 -10.14
C GLU A 24 -6.95 -11.82 -9.38
N LEU A 25 -7.94 -10.94 -9.47
CA LEU A 25 -9.27 -11.18 -8.87
C LEU A 25 -9.98 -12.39 -9.50
N LYS A 26 -9.90 -12.55 -10.82
CA LYS A 26 -10.44 -13.73 -11.50
C LYS A 26 -9.77 -15.01 -11.00
N LYS A 27 -8.43 -15.02 -10.89
CA LYS A 27 -7.69 -16.16 -10.34
C LYS A 27 -8.15 -16.49 -8.92
N ILE A 28 -8.18 -15.50 -8.02
CA ILE A 28 -8.61 -15.67 -6.63
C ILE A 28 -10.02 -16.28 -6.54
N ARG A 29 -10.96 -15.80 -7.37
CA ARG A 29 -12.34 -16.31 -7.40
C ARG A 29 -12.45 -17.71 -7.99
N SER A 30 -11.60 -18.05 -8.95
CA SER A 30 -11.57 -19.38 -9.57
C SER A 30 -10.80 -20.43 -8.75
N THR A 31 -10.00 -20.02 -7.76
CA THR A 31 -9.25 -20.93 -6.91
C THR A 31 -10.24 -21.74 -6.06
N PRO A 32 -10.23 -23.08 -6.14
CA PRO A 32 -11.11 -23.91 -5.34
C PRO A 32 -10.72 -23.82 -3.85
N PRO A 33 -11.70 -23.96 -2.94
CA PRO A 33 -11.44 -23.93 -1.50
C PRO A 33 -10.49 -25.05 -1.09
N ASP A 34 -9.70 -24.82 -0.05
CA ASP A 34 -8.87 -25.85 0.55
C ASP A 34 -9.76 -26.84 1.34
N PRO A 35 -9.72 -28.15 1.06
CA PRO A 35 -10.47 -29.14 1.83
C PRO A 35 -10.17 -29.12 3.34
N LYS A 36 -8.95 -28.70 3.73
CA LYS A 36 -8.51 -28.62 5.13
C LYS A 36 -8.92 -27.31 5.79
N GLU A 37 -9.03 -26.23 5.03
CA GLU A 37 -9.34 -24.88 5.53
C GLU A 37 -10.25 -24.11 4.55
N PRO A 38 -11.54 -24.50 4.41
CA PRO A 38 -12.41 -23.98 3.36
C PRO A 38 -12.72 -22.47 3.46
N GLY A 39 -12.52 -21.88 4.64
CA GLY A 39 -12.69 -20.45 4.87
C GLY A 39 -11.48 -19.59 4.48
N LYS A 40 -10.36 -20.19 4.08
CA LYS A 40 -9.15 -19.46 3.69
C LYS A 40 -8.91 -19.55 2.19
N TYR A 41 -8.38 -18.47 1.63
CA TYR A 41 -7.88 -18.49 0.25
C TYR A 41 -6.66 -19.42 0.19
N ARG A 42 -6.83 -20.56 -0.49
CA ARG A 42 -5.85 -21.64 -0.54
C ARG A 42 -4.45 -21.19 -0.96
N ASP A 43 -4.36 -20.31 -1.95
CA ASP A 43 -3.08 -19.87 -2.50
C ASP A 43 -2.53 -18.62 -1.78
N PHE A 44 -3.10 -18.23 -0.63
CA PHE A 44 -2.63 -17.10 0.15
C PHE A 44 -1.25 -17.38 0.74
N HIS A 45 -0.32 -16.45 0.56
CA HIS A 45 0.97 -16.49 1.24
C HIS A 45 1.48 -15.09 1.55
N ILE A 46 1.75 -14.80 2.82
CA ILE A 46 2.08 -13.43 3.28
C ILE A 46 3.25 -12.83 2.48
N LEU A 47 4.26 -13.66 2.16
CA LEU A 47 5.50 -13.20 1.53
C LEU A 47 5.46 -13.13 -0.01
N THR A 48 4.56 -13.88 -0.64
CA THR A 48 4.61 -14.13 -2.10
C THR A 48 3.28 -13.86 -2.79
N ARG A 49 2.15 -14.08 -2.10
CA ARG A 49 0.79 -13.95 -2.64
C ARG A 49 -0.16 -13.36 -1.60
N SER A 50 0.09 -12.09 -1.27
CA SER A 50 -0.76 -11.25 -0.43
C SER A 50 -1.23 -10.02 -1.22
N CYS A 51 -2.20 -9.27 -0.71
CA CYS A 51 -2.66 -8.04 -1.37
C CYS A 51 -1.50 -7.05 -1.63
N ALA A 52 -0.56 -6.95 -0.70
CA ALA A 52 0.60 -6.09 -0.85
C ALA A 52 1.53 -6.57 -1.99
N THR A 53 1.83 -7.87 -2.06
CA THR A 53 2.68 -8.39 -3.15
C THR A 53 1.98 -8.30 -4.50
N ILE A 54 0.66 -8.54 -4.58
CA ILE A 54 -0.13 -8.36 -5.80
C ILE A 54 -0.09 -6.90 -6.29
N ILE A 55 -0.25 -5.92 -5.39
CA ILE A 55 -0.13 -4.50 -5.72
C ILE A 55 1.27 -4.20 -6.24
N ARG A 56 2.32 -4.62 -5.51
CA ARG A 56 3.72 -4.47 -5.94
C ARG A 56 3.93 -5.00 -7.35
N ASP A 57 3.48 -6.23 -7.61
CA ASP A 57 3.69 -6.92 -8.88
C ASP A 57 2.94 -6.22 -10.03
N GLY A 58 1.75 -5.67 -9.75
CA GLY A 58 1.03 -4.82 -10.69
C GLY A 58 1.84 -3.61 -11.12
N PHE A 59 2.39 -2.85 -10.17
CA PHE A 59 3.26 -1.71 -10.47
C PHE A 59 4.55 -2.11 -11.19
N GLN A 60 5.14 -3.27 -10.87
CA GLN A 60 6.29 -3.79 -11.60
C GLN A 60 5.94 -4.15 -13.05
N ALA A 61 4.75 -4.71 -13.31
CA ALA A 61 4.25 -5.00 -14.66
C ALA A 61 4.01 -3.75 -15.52
N LEU A 62 3.80 -2.58 -14.89
CA LEU A 62 3.77 -1.28 -15.55
C LEU A 62 5.16 -0.68 -15.83
N GLY A 63 6.24 -1.33 -15.37
CA GLY A 63 7.61 -0.87 -15.56
C GLY A 63 8.24 -0.21 -14.32
N PHE A 64 7.52 -0.13 -13.19
CA PHE A 64 8.05 0.43 -11.94
C PHE A 64 8.81 -0.61 -11.10
N ALA A 65 9.87 -1.20 -11.68
CA ALA A 65 10.66 -2.28 -11.06
C ALA A 65 11.27 -1.93 -9.68
N ASN A 66 11.39 -0.64 -9.36
CA ASN A 66 11.95 -0.15 -8.09
C ASN A 66 10.95 -0.15 -6.92
N VAL A 67 9.66 -0.43 -7.19
CA VAL A 67 8.66 -0.61 -6.14
C VAL A 67 8.92 -1.93 -5.41
N ARG A 68 9.21 -1.84 -4.11
CA ARG A 68 9.54 -2.97 -3.23
C ARG A 68 8.68 -2.93 -1.97
N GLY A 69 8.53 -4.06 -1.32
CA GLY A 69 7.78 -4.20 -0.07
C GLY A 69 6.88 -5.42 -0.12
N VAL A 70 6.88 -6.17 0.97
CA VAL A 70 6.05 -7.36 1.14
C VAL A 70 4.91 -7.07 2.11
N PHE A 71 5.17 -6.25 3.13
CA PHE A 71 4.16 -5.81 4.08
C PHE A 71 3.46 -4.54 3.59
N PRO A 72 2.15 -4.37 3.89
CA PRO A 72 1.37 -3.23 3.40
C PRO A 72 1.99 -1.86 3.70
N ARG A 73 2.45 -1.65 4.95
CA ARG A 73 3.05 -0.37 5.35
C ARG A 73 4.40 -0.13 4.67
N ASP A 74 5.20 -1.17 4.54
CA ASP A 74 6.51 -1.09 3.88
C ASP A 74 6.39 -0.81 2.38
N LEU A 75 5.44 -1.45 1.72
CA LEU A 75 5.11 -1.19 0.33
C LEU A 75 4.65 0.25 0.16
N PHE A 76 3.71 0.72 0.99
CA PHE A 76 3.20 2.08 0.93
C PHE A 76 4.33 3.12 1.03
N VAL A 77 5.22 2.98 2.02
CA VAL A 77 6.34 3.91 2.18
C VAL A 77 7.32 3.84 1.01
N SER A 78 7.59 2.64 0.48
CA SER A 78 8.46 2.50 -0.69
C SER A 78 7.86 3.17 -1.93
N MET A 79 6.56 2.99 -2.16
CA MET A 79 5.85 3.62 -3.28
C MET A 79 5.80 5.14 -3.12
N ALA A 80 5.38 5.63 -1.95
CA ALA A 80 5.31 7.06 -1.68
C ALA A 80 6.67 7.73 -1.88
N TYR A 81 7.75 7.13 -1.38
CA TYR A 81 9.09 7.65 -1.61
C TYR A 81 9.48 7.65 -3.09
N PHE A 82 9.18 6.56 -3.80
CA PHE A 82 9.49 6.44 -5.23
C PHE A 82 8.76 7.53 -6.03
N PHE A 83 7.44 7.63 -5.92
CA PHE A 83 6.64 8.55 -6.72
C PHE A 83 6.83 10.03 -6.34
N LEU A 84 7.07 10.35 -5.06
CA LEU A 84 7.18 11.75 -4.61
C LEU A 84 8.60 12.32 -4.71
N LYS A 85 9.64 11.47 -4.72
CA LYS A 85 11.05 11.93 -4.63
C LYS A 85 11.97 11.39 -5.70
N GLN A 86 11.72 10.18 -6.22
CA GLN A 86 12.65 9.51 -7.14
C GLN A 86 12.19 9.59 -8.59
N LEU A 87 10.90 9.42 -8.84
CA LEU A 87 10.32 9.48 -10.17
C LEU A 87 10.34 10.92 -10.68
N ARG A 88 10.93 11.13 -11.86
CA ARG A 88 11.02 12.44 -12.53
C ARG A 88 10.31 12.44 -13.88
N GLN A 89 9.24 11.66 -14.00
CA GLN A 89 8.44 11.64 -15.23
C GLN A 89 7.42 12.79 -15.18
N PRO A 90 7.45 13.74 -16.13
CA PRO A 90 6.59 14.93 -16.07
C PRO A 90 5.09 14.58 -16.18
N ASN A 91 4.78 13.44 -16.79
CA ASN A 91 3.42 12.99 -17.01
C ASN A 91 2.80 12.28 -15.80
N ILE A 92 3.61 11.95 -14.78
CA ILE A 92 3.13 11.27 -13.56
C ILE A 92 3.24 12.22 -12.39
N GLN A 93 2.11 12.47 -11.74
CA GLN A 93 2.05 13.29 -10.54
C GLN A 93 1.64 12.42 -9.36
N ALA A 94 2.16 12.76 -8.18
CA ALA A 94 1.79 12.08 -6.96
C ALA A 94 1.58 13.08 -5.82
N SER A 95 0.60 12.78 -4.97
CA SER A 95 0.33 13.55 -3.76
C SER A 95 0.00 12.62 -2.61
N LEU A 96 0.21 13.12 -1.39
CA LEU A 96 -0.03 12.37 -0.17
C LEU A 96 -1.04 13.13 0.68
N HIS A 97 -2.02 12.44 1.21
CA HIS A 97 -2.97 13.01 2.16
C HIS A 97 -3.39 11.97 3.19
N THR A 98 -4.08 12.43 4.24
CA THR A 98 -4.52 11.58 5.34
C THR A 98 -6.00 11.75 5.55
N LEU A 99 -6.72 10.63 5.67
CA LEU A 99 -8.10 10.62 6.11
C LEU A 99 -8.12 10.27 7.61
N PRO A 100 -8.71 11.12 8.47
CA PRO A 100 -8.69 10.91 9.90
C PRO A 100 -9.49 9.66 10.28
N GLN A 101 -9.07 9.02 11.38
CA GLN A 101 -9.81 7.92 11.99
C GLN A 101 -11.19 8.39 12.44
N LEU A 102 -12.24 7.64 12.07
CA LEU A 102 -13.54 7.75 12.72
C LEU A 102 -13.45 7.19 14.14
N ILE A 103 -13.65 8.06 15.12
CA ILE A 103 -13.70 7.72 16.55
C ILE A 103 -15.11 7.23 16.88
N VAL A 104 -15.17 6.09 17.55
CA VAL A 104 -16.41 5.39 17.90
C VAL A 104 -16.28 5.00 19.38
N PRO A 105 -17.21 5.40 20.28
CA PRO A 105 -17.10 5.16 21.72
C PRO A 105 -16.91 3.69 22.12
N GLU A 106 -17.46 2.77 21.33
CA GLU A 106 -17.53 1.34 21.61
C GLU A 106 -16.21 0.59 21.30
N ALA A 107 -15.23 1.25 20.67
CA ALA A 107 -14.00 0.60 20.22
C ALA A 107 -12.75 1.47 20.42
N ALA A 108 -11.66 0.82 20.84
CA ALA A 108 -10.37 1.48 20.96
C ALA A 108 -9.88 2.04 19.61
N PRO A 109 -9.16 3.18 19.61
CA PRO A 109 -8.51 3.71 18.42
C PRO A 109 -7.58 2.69 17.77
N SER A 110 -7.49 2.72 16.43
CA SER A 110 -6.74 1.69 15.70
C SER A 110 -5.29 2.12 15.56
N ALA A 111 -4.38 1.26 16.00
CA ALA A 111 -2.93 1.52 15.96
C ALA A 111 -2.33 1.21 14.58
N MET A 112 -1.32 2.01 14.19
CA MET A 112 -0.58 1.79 12.95
C MET A 112 0.43 0.64 13.11
N PRO A 113 0.44 -0.37 12.22
CA PRO A 113 1.39 -1.48 12.31
C PRO A 113 2.83 -0.99 12.19
N PRO A 114 3.82 -1.59 12.84
CA PRO A 114 5.21 -1.12 12.81
C PRO A 114 5.81 -1.17 11.39
N LEU A 115 6.79 -0.29 11.12
CA LEU A 115 7.66 -0.41 9.94
C LEU A 115 8.76 -1.41 10.27
N LEU A 116 8.74 -2.57 9.60
CA LEU A 116 9.71 -3.62 9.83
C LEU A 116 11.00 -3.41 9.03
N ASN A 117 10.92 -2.75 7.87
CA ASN A 117 12.10 -2.50 7.04
C ASN A 117 12.86 -1.23 7.48
N PRO A 118 14.13 -1.34 7.91
CA PRO A 118 14.94 -0.19 8.33
C PRO A 118 15.11 0.88 7.24
N ARG A 119 15.24 0.46 5.97
CA ARG A 119 15.34 1.38 4.84
C ARG A 119 14.06 2.20 4.67
N ASN A 120 12.90 1.59 4.89
CA ASN A 120 11.64 2.30 4.85
C ASN A 120 11.45 3.20 6.07
N ARG A 121 12.03 2.87 7.22
CA ARG A 121 12.05 3.78 8.38
C ARG A 121 12.79 5.09 8.04
N PHE A 122 13.91 5.01 7.33
CA PHE A 122 14.62 6.19 6.83
C PHE A 122 13.77 6.96 5.81
N ARG A 123 13.24 6.29 4.78
CA ARG A 123 12.38 6.92 3.76
C ARG A 123 11.16 7.62 4.36
N PHE A 124 10.51 6.99 5.35
CA PHE A 124 9.37 7.57 6.07
C PHE A 124 9.75 8.86 6.80
N ARG A 125 10.93 8.91 7.44
CA ARG A 125 11.44 10.15 8.06
C ARG A 125 11.65 11.26 7.02
N THR A 126 12.16 10.92 5.83
CA THR A 126 12.33 11.89 4.73
C THR A 126 10.98 12.42 4.20
N LEU A 127 9.96 11.56 4.14
CA LEU A 127 8.60 11.95 3.73
C LEU A 127 7.91 12.84 4.79
N ARG A 128 8.03 12.49 6.08
CA ARG A 128 7.47 13.29 7.19
C ARG A 128 7.96 14.73 7.18
N LYS A 129 9.27 14.95 7.01
CA LYS A 129 9.85 16.30 7.01
C LYS A 129 9.31 17.22 5.90
N ASN A 130 8.73 16.67 4.84
CA ASN A 130 8.40 17.44 3.64
C ASN A 130 6.91 17.48 3.27
N ILE A 131 6.10 16.50 3.72
CA ILE A 131 4.77 16.26 3.12
C ILE A 131 3.70 15.83 4.16
N MET A 132 4.07 15.35 5.36
CA MET A 132 3.11 14.97 6.41
C MET A 132 3.31 15.84 7.63
N PRO A 133 2.45 16.85 7.89
CA PRO A 133 2.46 17.52 9.18
C PRO A 133 2.19 16.49 10.26
N ASP A 134 2.94 16.63 11.35
CA ASP A 134 2.85 15.78 12.51
C ASP A 134 1.45 15.94 13.13
N THR A 135 0.60 14.92 13.07
CA THR A 135 -0.62 14.89 13.89
C THR A 135 -0.31 14.43 15.32
N SER A 136 0.95 14.45 15.76
CA SER A 136 1.34 14.12 17.14
C SER A 136 0.94 15.18 18.17
N GLY A 137 -0.08 15.99 17.89
CA GLY A 137 -0.49 17.11 18.75
C GLY A 137 -2.01 17.32 18.90
N ILE A 138 -2.87 16.38 18.45
CA ILE A 138 -4.34 16.55 18.55
C ILE A 138 -4.99 15.53 19.52
N TYR A 139 -4.18 14.80 20.30
CA TYR A 139 -4.68 14.02 21.43
C TYR A 139 -3.76 14.25 22.63
N GLY A 140 -3.86 15.46 23.18
CA GLY A 140 -3.57 15.75 24.59
C GLY A 140 -4.89 15.85 25.35
#